data_AF-A0A6I0KIB2-F1
#
_entry.id   AF-A0A6I0KIB2-F1
#
_cell.length_a   1.000
_cell.length_b   1.000
_cell.length_c   1.000
_cell.angle_alpha   90.00
_cell.angle_beta   90.00
_cell.angle_gamma   90.00
#
_symmetry.space_group_name_H-M   'P 1'
#
loop_
_entity.id
_entity.type
_entity.pdbx_description
1 polymer ?
#
loop_
_entity_poly.entity_id
_entity_poly.type
_entity_poly.pdbx_seq_one_letter_code
_entity_poly.pdbx_strand_id
1 'polypeptide(L)'
;RNPSLPDVITGKPSFDEELTRSGEMIGGTDKYLGYGYKLLKGNYIPSDFDNFTHSILDIESLKEYDESYIDENYPNWNDQSSFAYYDFNNYTHFSSISKTVKSGFSLNLGFFSIGKKKTTTETFRTFINESKEQAYGEMNILFAHGKFTLLSSNGSNKVFARQFLRRSFINNLYTSPISSIIDSYGDFVVVGYYTGGRAFAQYMGNADSNTNVEQKTKSLEKNINASLVYKGDSLNGSFGFNGKDGTFDSTVYKRQDIFIRVKTLGGIQDETGVVNTTMALKDININLQSWRKSLNDSKNHTVIDLIEEGLYPMSDFVLERNFQRRFDDTSKEILLPVTRLYTPSITIARVLTKTSASGESLYDVAAVLTTRQGDQIVLSKSNATDAELRQNEDDNVFIKKAQIISAEISRYFSSDIQISYNTRKRINPQMRSPLCMVLENFNEKGFCKYYHEATNMEYLYDPTTKLCFSFFADERDESLLEVYGLSSWASNLVEKQISIATLANLYTIIGL
;
A
#
# COMPACT_ATOMS: atom_id res chain seq x y z
N ARG A 1 24.91 -21.17 -12.20
CA ARG A 1 25.40 -20.21 -11.18
C ARG A 1 26.62 -20.83 -10.52
N ASN A 2 27.70 -20.08 -10.39
CA ASN A 2 28.88 -20.50 -9.66
C ASN A 2 28.50 -20.68 -8.17
N PRO A 3 28.73 -21.86 -7.57
CA PRO A 3 28.45 -22.10 -6.15
C PRO A 3 29.26 -21.21 -5.19
N SER A 4 30.29 -20.50 -5.67
CA SER A 4 31.06 -19.56 -4.85
C SER A 4 30.41 -18.18 -4.70
N LEU A 5 29.35 -17.87 -5.46
CA LEU A 5 28.60 -16.63 -5.25
C LEU A 5 27.71 -16.77 -4.00
N PRO A 6 27.47 -15.68 -3.26
CA PRO A 6 26.51 -15.70 -2.15
C PRO A 6 25.14 -16.21 -2.60
N ASP A 7 24.46 -16.97 -1.74
CA ASP A 7 23.07 -17.36 -1.98
C ASP A 7 22.15 -16.16 -1.81
N VAL A 8 20.99 -16.16 -2.48
CA VAL A 8 20.00 -15.09 -2.26
C VAL A 8 19.19 -15.38 -1.01
N ILE A 9 19.36 -14.55 0.02
CA ILE A 9 18.58 -14.64 1.25
C ILE A 9 17.30 -13.80 1.12
N THR A 10 16.16 -14.41 1.47
CA THR A 10 14.90 -13.67 1.64
C THR A 10 14.80 -13.20 3.08
N GLY A 11 15.05 -11.92 3.31
CA GLY A 11 14.87 -11.27 4.60
C GLY A 11 13.40 -11.18 4.98
N LYS A 12 13.12 -11.22 6.28
CA LYS A 12 11.82 -10.81 6.83
C LYS A 12 11.88 -9.31 7.16
N PRO A 13 10.81 -8.54 6.91
CA PRO A 13 10.79 -7.14 7.30
C PRO A 13 11.14 -6.97 8.78
N SER A 14 12.04 -6.03 9.05
CA SER A 14 12.52 -5.65 10.37
C SER A 14 12.25 -4.17 10.59
N PHE A 15 11.92 -3.79 11.83
CA PHE A 15 11.45 -2.44 12.14
C PHE A 15 12.30 -1.87 13.28
N ASP A 16 12.57 -0.57 13.22
CA ASP A 16 13.28 0.11 14.31
C ASP A 16 12.39 0.22 15.56
N GLU A 17 11.07 0.21 15.37
CA GLU A 17 10.07 0.33 16.43
C GLU A 17 8.86 -0.58 16.18
N GLU A 18 8.32 -1.17 17.25
CA GLU A 18 7.02 -1.85 17.22
C GLU A 18 5.90 -0.88 17.62
N LEU A 19 4.89 -0.72 16.76
CA LEU A 19 3.65 -0.05 17.16
C LEU A 19 2.80 -0.98 18.01
N THR A 20 2.63 -0.64 19.28
CA THR A 20 1.74 -1.34 20.20
C THR A 20 0.55 -0.45 20.52
N ARG A 21 -0.60 -1.04 20.90
CA ARG A 21 -1.75 -0.25 21.39
C ARG A 21 -1.43 0.58 22.63
N SER A 22 -0.53 0.12 23.49
CA SER A 22 0.02 0.92 24.60
C SER A 22 0.89 2.08 24.13
N GLY A 23 1.39 2.02 22.90
CA GLY A 23 2.11 3.09 22.20
C GLY A 23 1.24 3.84 21.20
N GLU A 24 -0.09 3.68 21.23
CA GLU A 24 -0.98 4.59 20.51
C GLU A 24 -0.69 6.00 21.02
N MET A 25 -0.20 6.85 20.12
CA MET A 25 0.14 8.22 20.42
C MET A 25 -1.16 9.02 20.59
N ILE A 26 -1.50 9.26 21.85
CA ILE A 26 -2.62 10.10 22.25
C ILE A 26 -2.10 11.53 22.43
N GLY A 27 -2.89 12.52 22.02
CA GLY A 27 -2.54 13.93 22.14
C GLY A 27 -2.81 14.80 20.93
N GLY A 28 -3.57 14.31 19.94
CA GLY A 28 -3.88 15.07 18.73
C GLY A 28 -2.60 15.52 18.01
N THR A 29 -1.78 14.56 17.60
CA THR A 29 -0.43 14.82 17.06
C THR A 29 -0.37 14.51 15.57
N ASP A 30 0.60 15.08 14.86
CA ASP A 30 0.90 14.76 13.46
C ASP A 30 1.76 13.49 13.26
N LYS A 31 2.12 12.79 14.32
CA LYS A 31 3.10 11.70 14.28
C LYS A 31 2.71 10.52 13.39
N TYR A 32 1.43 10.33 13.09
CA TYR A 32 0.97 9.28 12.16
C TYR A 32 1.07 9.68 10.67
N LEU A 33 1.50 10.91 10.35
CA LEU A 33 1.85 11.23 8.97
C LEU A 33 3.03 10.36 8.53
N GLY A 34 3.04 9.91 7.27
CA GLY A 34 4.10 9.06 6.76
C GLY A 34 4.11 7.62 7.30
N TYR A 35 3.05 7.18 7.97
CA TYR A 35 2.89 5.78 8.40
C TYR A 35 2.26 4.92 7.32
N GLY A 36 2.59 3.63 7.32
CA GLY A 36 1.89 2.63 6.54
C GLY A 36 0.46 2.41 7.03
N TYR A 37 -0.47 2.14 6.11
CA TYR A 37 -1.88 1.91 6.40
C TYR A 37 -2.45 0.71 5.62
N LYS A 38 -3.09 -0.22 6.35
CA LYS A 38 -3.74 -1.43 5.81
C LYS A 38 -5.20 -1.18 5.48
N LEU A 39 -5.44 -0.66 4.28
CA LEU A 39 -6.81 -0.49 3.78
C LEU A 39 -7.44 -1.81 3.31
N LEU A 40 -6.70 -2.63 2.57
CA LEU A 40 -7.20 -3.86 1.91
C LEU A 40 -7.02 -5.12 2.75
N LYS A 41 -6.25 -5.06 3.84
CA LYS A 41 -5.96 -6.20 4.73
C LYS A 41 -6.02 -5.82 6.22
N GLY A 42 -6.70 -4.72 6.53
CA GLY A 42 -6.87 -4.22 7.89
C GLY A 42 -8.11 -4.81 8.58
N ASN A 43 -8.57 -4.11 9.60
CA ASN A 43 -9.80 -4.42 10.32
C ASN A 43 -11.05 -3.77 9.67
N TYR A 44 -10.86 -2.95 8.64
CA TYR A 44 -11.90 -2.25 7.86
C TYR A 44 -12.78 -1.30 8.68
N ILE A 45 -12.33 -0.88 9.86
CA ILE A 45 -12.87 0.25 10.60
C ILE A 45 -12.03 1.46 10.18
N PRO A 46 -12.58 2.44 9.44
CA PRO A 46 -11.79 3.57 8.96
C PRO A 46 -11.05 4.25 10.11
N SER A 47 -9.76 4.56 9.92
CA SER A 47 -8.98 5.41 10.83
C SER A 47 -8.72 4.80 12.21
N ASP A 48 -9.08 3.53 12.39
CA ASP A 48 -8.74 2.75 13.56
C ASP A 48 -7.23 2.51 13.63
N PHE A 49 -6.64 2.69 14.81
CA PHE A 49 -5.22 2.52 15.07
C PHE A 49 -4.70 1.16 14.60
N ASP A 50 -5.50 0.09 14.69
CA ASP A 50 -5.08 -1.25 14.24
C ASP A 50 -4.78 -1.34 12.73
N ASN A 51 -5.17 -0.33 11.93
CA ASN A 51 -4.84 -0.25 10.51
C ASN A 51 -3.54 0.51 10.24
N PHE A 52 -3.03 1.28 11.20
CA PHE A 52 -1.71 1.90 11.13
C PHE A 52 -0.64 0.86 11.45
N THR A 53 0.50 0.93 10.78
CA THR A 53 1.55 -0.08 10.90
C THR A 53 2.86 0.53 11.38
N HIS A 54 3.81 0.78 10.48
CA HIS A 54 5.13 1.27 10.78
C HIS A 54 5.39 2.58 10.03
N SER A 55 6.22 3.43 10.63
CA SER A 55 6.70 4.67 10.03
C SER A 55 7.49 4.36 8.76
N ILE A 56 7.14 5.03 7.66
CA ILE A 56 7.84 4.97 6.38
C ILE A 56 8.68 6.23 6.22
N LEU A 57 8.14 7.38 6.65
CA LEU A 57 8.83 8.65 6.64
C LEU A 57 9.31 9.05 8.02
N ASP A 58 10.51 9.60 8.07
CA ASP A 58 11.00 10.34 9.22
C ASP A 58 10.42 11.76 9.23
N ILE A 59 9.25 11.89 9.86
CA ILE A 59 8.50 13.14 9.96
C ILE A 59 9.26 14.20 10.77
N GLU A 60 10.06 13.80 11.77
CA GLU A 60 10.82 14.74 12.59
C GLU A 60 11.92 15.38 11.74
N SER A 61 12.72 14.57 11.05
CA SER A 61 13.73 15.06 10.09
C SER A 61 13.11 15.91 8.97
N LEU A 62 11.90 15.58 8.50
CA LEU A 62 11.21 16.35 7.48
C LEU A 62 10.83 17.76 7.98
N LYS A 63 10.33 17.88 9.21
CA LYS A 63 9.98 19.17 9.81
C LYS A 63 11.20 20.05 10.02
N GLU A 64 12.30 19.46 10.48
CA GLU A 64 13.57 20.18 10.66
C GLU A 64 14.11 20.71 9.33
N TYR A 65 13.87 19.97 8.24
CA TYR A 65 14.24 20.41 6.90
C TYR A 65 13.38 21.57 6.38
N ASP A 66 12.05 21.43 6.46
CA ASP A 66 11.10 22.47 6.04
C ASP A 66 9.72 22.19 6.66
N GLU A 67 9.34 23.01 7.64
CA GLU A 67 8.06 22.89 8.34
C GLU A 67 6.84 23.04 7.41
N SER A 68 6.99 23.70 6.25
CA SER A 68 5.89 23.93 5.32
C SER A 68 5.38 22.66 4.62
N TYR A 69 6.08 21.53 4.77
CA TYR A 69 5.59 20.23 4.32
C TYR A 69 4.46 19.67 5.19
N ILE A 70 4.20 20.24 6.37
CA ILE A 70 3.14 19.79 7.27
C ILE A 70 2.21 20.95 7.59
N ASP A 71 0.93 20.76 7.32
CA ASP A 71 -0.13 21.69 7.71
C ASP A 71 -0.89 21.12 8.91
N GLU A 72 -1.11 21.98 9.90
CA GLU A 72 -1.89 21.73 11.09
C GLU A 72 -2.97 22.81 11.21
N ASN A 73 -4.23 22.38 11.29
CA ASN A 73 -5.33 23.29 11.58
C ASN A 73 -6.37 22.64 12.50
N TYR A 74 -7.19 23.47 13.14
CA TYR A 74 -8.15 23.03 14.16
C TYR A 74 -9.58 23.35 13.74
N PRO A 75 -10.19 22.54 12.85
CA PRO A 75 -11.45 22.89 12.24
C PRO A 75 -12.65 22.76 13.20
N ASN A 76 -12.49 22.06 14.33
CA ASN A 76 -13.47 21.99 15.43
C ASN A 76 -14.91 21.76 14.96
N TRP A 77 -15.19 20.56 14.46
CA TRP A 77 -16.53 20.18 14.00
C TRP A 77 -16.97 18.85 14.58
N ASN A 78 -18.28 18.66 14.65
CA ASN A 78 -18.88 17.39 15.01
C ASN A 78 -19.69 16.88 13.83
N ASP A 79 -19.66 15.57 13.61
CA ASP A 79 -20.49 14.93 12.58
C ASP A 79 -21.19 13.70 13.16
N GLN A 80 -22.38 13.45 12.63
CA GLN A 80 -23.15 12.25 12.89
C GLN A 80 -23.59 11.68 11.55
N SER A 81 -23.16 10.46 11.27
CA SER A 81 -23.59 9.72 10.09
C SER A 81 -24.00 8.30 10.46
N SER A 82 -25.00 7.79 9.75
CA SER A 82 -25.41 6.39 9.84
C SER A 82 -25.90 5.91 8.50
N PHE A 83 -25.70 4.64 8.19
CA PHE A 83 -26.28 4.01 7.01
C PHE A 83 -26.42 2.50 7.22
N ALA A 84 -27.33 1.89 6.47
CA ALA A 84 -27.49 0.44 6.41
C ALA A 84 -27.26 -0.07 4.98
N TYR A 85 -26.73 -1.28 4.88
CA TYR A 85 -26.40 -1.92 3.61
C TYR A 85 -26.67 -3.43 3.69
N TYR A 86 -27.13 -3.98 2.57
CA TYR A 86 -27.42 -5.42 2.46
C TYR A 86 -26.21 -6.20 1.93
N ASP A 87 -25.56 -5.68 0.89
CA ASP A 87 -24.34 -6.23 0.33
C ASP A 87 -23.14 -5.29 0.54
N PHE A 88 -21.94 -5.87 0.50
CA PHE A 88 -20.69 -5.15 0.76
C PHE A 88 -20.20 -4.33 -0.44
N ASN A 89 -20.78 -4.50 -1.62
CA ASN A 89 -20.52 -3.60 -2.76
C ASN A 89 -21.28 -2.28 -2.59
N ASN A 90 -22.46 -2.30 -1.97
CA ASN A 90 -23.18 -1.08 -1.62
C ASN A 90 -22.49 -0.32 -0.49
N TYR A 91 -21.79 -1.01 0.42
CA TYR A 91 -20.96 -0.34 1.43
C TYR A 91 -19.97 0.64 0.79
N THR A 92 -19.34 0.30 -0.33
CA THR A 92 -18.37 1.19 -1.00
C THR A 92 -19.02 2.39 -1.68
N HIS A 93 -20.35 2.39 -1.87
CA HIS A 93 -21.10 3.54 -2.36
C HIS A 93 -21.51 4.49 -1.23
N PHE A 94 -21.83 3.96 -0.05
CA PHE A 94 -22.24 4.75 1.11
C PHE A 94 -21.07 5.26 1.94
N SER A 95 -19.98 4.49 2.01
CA SER A 95 -18.76 4.90 2.70
C SER A 95 -17.96 5.91 1.86
N SER A 96 -17.28 6.83 2.53
CA SER A 96 -16.32 7.77 1.94
C SER A 96 -14.96 7.13 1.65
N ILE A 97 -14.82 5.79 1.79
CA ILE A 97 -13.52 5.13 1.83
C ILE A 97 -12.72 5.30 0.52
N SER A 98 -13.40 5.27 -0.63
CA SER A 98 -12.76 5.49 -1.93
C SER A 98 -12.20 6.90 -2.09
N LYS A 99 -12.84 7.90 -1.46
CA LYS A 99 -12.39 9.30 -1.46
C LYS A 99 -11.17 9.52 -0.58
N THR A 100 -10.92 8.65 0.41
CA THR A 100 -9.70 8.75 1.24
C THR A 100 -8.44 8.40 0.46
N VAL A 101 -8.56 7.67 -0.65
CA VAL A 101 -7.42 7.29 -1.50
C VAL A 101 -7.20 8.35 -2.57
N LYS A 102 -5.92 8.68 -2.81
CA LYS A 102 -5.46 9.60 -3.86
C LYS A 102 -6.21 9.39 -5.19
N SER A 103 -6.70 10.48 -5.78
CA SER A 103 -7.32 10.44 -7.11
C SER A 103 -6.37 9.92 -8.19
N GLY A 104 -6.94 9.22 -9.17
CA GLY A 104 -6.19 8.57 -10.24
C GLY A 104 -5.59 7.21 -9.86
N PHE A 105 -5.50 6.85 -8.58
CA PHE A 105 -5.18 5.48 -8.18
C PHE A 105 -6.42 4.59 -8.29
N SER A 106 -6.30 3.49 -9.04
CA SER A 106 -7.38 2.50 -9.17
C SER A 106 -7.41 1.54 -7.98
N LEU A 107 -8.17 1.88 -6.94
CA LEU A 107 -8.43 1.01 -5.79
C LEU A 107 -9.26 -0.21 -6.21
N ASN A 108 -8.86 -1.41 -5.79
CA ASN A 108 -9.65 -2.62 -6.03
C ASN A 108 -10.78 -2.75 -5.00
N LEU A 109 -11.93 -2.13 -5.31
CA LEU A 109 -13.11 -2.15 -4.45
C LEU A 109 -13.71 -3.56 -4.29
N GLY A 110 -13.50 -4.47 -5.25
CA GLY A 110 -13.98 -5.86 -5.14
C GLY A 110 -13.29 -6.61 -4.01
N PHE A 111 -11.96 -6.53 -3.90
CA PHE A 111 -11.23 -7.14 -2.78
C PHE A 111 -11.50 -6.45 -1.46
N PHE A 112 -11.63 -5.13 -1.46
CA PHE A 112 -12.07 -4.40 -0.28
C PHE A 112 -13.40 -4.95 0.25
N SER A 113 -14.41 -5.12 -0.63
CA SER A 113 -15.72 -5.67 -0.26
C SER A 113 -15.62 -7.09 0.31
N ILE A 114 -14.79 -7.96 -0.28
CA ILE A 114 -14.56 -9.34 0.21
C ILE A 114 -13.96 -9.32 1.62
N GLY A 115 -12.95 -8.49 1.82
CA GLY A 115 -12.28 -8.31 3.09
C GLY A 115 -13.21 -7.77 4.18
N LYS A 116 -13.92 -6.67 3.89
CA LYS A 116 -14.93 -6.08 4.77
C LYS A 116 -16.02 -7.08 5.13
N LYS A 117 -16.50 -7.87 4.16
CA LYS A 117 -17.47 -8.94 4.39
C LYS A 117 -16.95 -9.94 5.41
N LYS A 118 -15.76 -10.50 5.17
CA LYS A 118 -15.14 -11.49 6.06
C LYS A 118 -15.04 -10.95 7.50
N THR A 119 -14.49 -9.76 7.69
CA THR A 119 -14.29 -9.18 9.02
C THR A 119 -15.60 -8.84 9.73
N THR A 120 -16.59 -8.32 9.00
CA THR A 120 -17.90 -7.99 9.56
C THR A 120 -18.68 -9.24 9.96
N THR A 121 -18.70 -10.27 9.10
CA THR A 121 -19.31 -11.56 9.41
C THR A 121 -18.63 -12.23 10.59
N GLU A 122 -17.29 -12.15 10.70
CA GLU A 122 -16.56 -12.69 11.86
C GLU A 122 -16.96 -11.98 13.16
N THR A 123 -17.09 -10.66 13.11
CA THR A 123 -17.49 -9.84 14.27
C THR A 123 -18.82 -10.31 14.86
N PHE A 124 -19.81 -10.64 14.01
CA PHE A 124 -21.15 -11.06 14.44
C PHE A 124 -21.40 -12.57 14.37
N ARG A 125 -20.36 -13.39 14.18
CA ARG A 125 -20.48 -14.82 13.86
C ARG A 125 -21.47 -15.58 14.74
N THR A 126 -21.45 -15.34 16.06
CA THR A 126 -22.29 -16.04 17.04
C THR A 126 -23.77 -15.68 16.99
N PHE A 127 -24.13 -14.60 16.28
CA PHE A 127 -25.49 -14.07 16.18
C PHE A 127 -26.10 -14.27 14.79
N ILE A 128 -25.32 -14.74 13.82
CA ILE A 128 -25.82 -15.05 12.47
C ILE A 128 -26.81 -16.20 12.57
N ASN A 129 -28.02 -15.99 12.03
CA ASN A 129 -29.01 -17.04 11.87
C ASN A 129 -29.05 -17.47 10.41
N GLU A 130 -28.60 -18.70 10.14
CA GLU A 130 -28.50 -19.27 8.78
C GLU A 130 -29.86 -19.43 8.07
N SER A 131 -30.97 -19.44 8.82
CA SER A 131 -32.33 -19.47 8.24
C SER A 131 -32.86 -18.08 7.85
N LYS A 132 -32.11 -17.01 8.16
CA LYS A 132 -32.46 -15.61 7.91
C LYS A 132 -31.42 -14.93 7.03
N GLU A 133 -31.80 -13.81 6.45
CA GLU A 133 -30.88 -12.96 5.71
C GLU A 133 -30.35 -11.83 6.60
N GLN A 134 -29.05 -11.52 6.44
CA GLN A 134 -28.40 -10.45 7.20
C GLN A 134 -28.42 -9.14 6.42
N ALA A 135 -28.74 -8.06 7.11
CA ALA A 135 -28.36 -6.71 6.70
C ALA A 135 -27.42 -6.13 7.75
N TYR A 136 -26.59 -5.18 7.35
CA TYR A 136 -25.57 -4.57 8.19
C TYR A 136 -25.75 -3.06 8.22
N GLY A 137 -25.10 -2.40 9.16
CA GLY A 137 -25.07 -0.94 9.18
C GLY A 137 -24.01 -0.40 10.10
N GLU A 138 -23.74 0.88 9.96
CA GLU A 138 -22.74 1.59 10.75
C GLU A 138 -23.28 2.93 11.21
N MET A 139 -22.81 3.39 12.37
CA MET A 139 -22.98 4.75 12.87
C MET A 139 -21.64 5.30 13.31
N ASN A 140 -21.41 6.56 12.95
CA ASN A 140 -20.24 7.34 13.34
C ASN A 140 -20.71 8.61 14.06
N ILE A 141 -20.15 8.86 15.24
CA ILE A 141 -20.23 10.15 15.92
C ILE A 141 -18.81 10.65 16.09
N LEU A 142 -18.47 11.74 15.39
CA LEU A 142 -17.14 12.33 15.39
C LEU A 142 -17.16 13.64 16.16
N PHE A 143 -16.14 13.84 16.99
CA PHE A 143 -15.82 15.10 17.66
C PHE A 143 -14.42 15.49 17.20
N ALA A 144 -14.32 16.14 16.04
CA ALA A 144 -13.06 16.52 15.42
C ALA A 144 -12.52 17.81 16.03
N HIS A 145 -11.24 17.78 16.35
CA HIS A 145 -10.52 18.92 16.91
C HIS A 145 -9.41 19.38 15.97
N GLY A 146 -8.45 18.50 15.67
CA GLY A 146 -7.31 18.79 14.80
C GLY A 146 -7.43 18.15 13.42
N LYS A 147 -6.68 18.69 12.47
CA LYS A 147 -6.45 18.17 11.12
C LYS A 147 -4.98 18.33 10.80
N PHE A 148 -4.37 17.24 10.37
CA PHE A 148 -2.96 17.18 10.00
C PHE A 148 -2.84 16.74 8.55
N THR A 149 -1.96 17.38 7.79
CA THR A 149 -1.75 17.04 6.39
C THR A 149 -0.27 17.15 6.05
N LEU A 150 0.27 16.10 5.43
CA LEU A 150 1.55 16.08 4.77
C LEU A 150 1.34 16.57 3.32
N LEU A 151 2.13 17.56 2.89
CA LEU A 151 2.08 18.07 1.53
C LEU A 151 2.51 16.96 0.56
N SER A 152 1.52 16.33 -0.07
CA SER A 152 1.75 15.21 -1.00
C SER A 152 1.42 15.60 -2.43
N SER A 153 2.48 15.71 -3.23
CA SER A 153 2.47 16.00 -4.66
C SER A 153 3.56 15.17 -5.34
N ASN A 154 3.59 15.09 -6.68
CA ASN A 154 4.68 14.38 -7.35
C ASN A 154 6.07 14.93 -6.97
N GLY A 155 6.17 16.26 -6.81
CA GLY A 155 7.42 16.92 -6.43
C GLY A 155 7.84 16.63 -4.99
N SER A 156 6.94 16.84 -4.03
CA SER A 156 7.21 16.62 -2.61
C SER A 156 7.40 15.14 -2.27
N ASN A 157 6.61 14.24 -2.86
CA ASN A 157 6.78 12.80 -2.62
C ASN A 157 8.15 12.29 -3.10
N LYS A 158 8.70 12.86 -4.19
CA LYS A 158 10.08 12.60 -4.58
C LYS A 158 11.09 13.20 -3.61
N VAL A 159 10.83 14.34 -2.99
CA VAL A 159 11.68 14.86 -1.91
C VAL A 159 11.72 13.83 -0.77
N PHE A 160 10.56 13.33 -0.36
CA PHE A 160 10.41 12.33 0.70
C PHE A 160 11.17 11.04 0.38
N ALA A 161 10.95 10.48 -0.82
CA ALA A 161 11.59 9.25 -1.27
C ALA A 161 13.13 9.32 -1.37
N ARG A 162 13.70 10.52 -1.52
CA ARG A 162 15.15 10.70 -1.70
C ARG A 162 15.94 10.74 -0.40
N GLN A 163 15.36 11.22 0.69
CA GLN A 163 16.13 11.53 1.90
C GLN A 163 15.37 11.41 3.22
N PHE A 164 14.05 11.19 3.21
CA PHE A 164 13.23 11.14 4.42
C PHE A 164 12.60 9.77 4.67
N LEU A 165 13.00 8.75 3.92
CA LEU A 165 12.57 7.37 4.22
C LEU A 165 13.31 6.86 5.46
N ARG A 166 12.59 6.20 6.36
CA ARG A 166 13.19 5.49 7.50
C ARG A 166 14.16 4.43 6.98
N ARG A 167 15.32 4.29 7.65
CA ARG A 167 16.36 3.32 7.25
C ARG A 167 15.83 1.89 7.24
N SER A 168 15.02 1.49 8.22
CA SER A 168 14.34 0.19 8.23
C SER A 168 13.45 -0.03 7.01
N PHE A 169 12.70 0.97 6.56
CA PHE A 169 11.89 0.86 5.35
C PHE A 169 12.75 0.61 4.10
N ILE A 170 13.83 1.39 3.93
CA ILE A 170 14.79 1.20 2.82
C ILE A 170 15.41 -0.20 2.87
N ASN A 171 15.90 -0.62 4.03
CA ASN A 171 16.48 -1.95 4.22
C ASN A 171 15.48 -3.05 3.82
N ASN A 172 14.23 -2.94 4.25
CA ASN A 172 13.20 -3.92 3.92
C ASN A 172 12.90 -3.94 2.41
N LEU A 173 12.85 -2.78 1.73
CA LEU A 173 12.64 -2.73 0.26
C LEU A 173 13.66 -3.57 -0.51
N TYR A 174 14.91 -3.63 -0.03
CA TYR A 174 16.00 -4.35 -0.68
C TYR A 174 16.31 -5.74 -0.10
N THR A 175 15.72 -6.12 1.04
CA THR A 175 15.96 -7.43 1.66
C THR A 175 14.74 -8.35 1.64
N SER A 176 13.54 -7.80 1.41
CA SER A 176 12.29 -8.54 1.39
C SER A 176 11.53 -8.42 0.05
N PRO A 177 10.69 -9.40 -0.29
CA PRO A 177 9.79 -9.27 -1.43
C PRO A 177 8.79 -8.12 -1.21
N ILE A 178 8.43 -7.39 -2.27
CA ILE A 178 7.42 -6.31 -2.20
C ILE A 178 6.10 -6.78 -1.58
N SER A 179 5.70 -8.03 -1.79
CA SER A 179 4.50 -8.60 -1.14
C SER A 179 4.59 -8.61 0.39
N SER A 180 5.78 -8.91 0.95
CA SER A 180 6.03 -8.90 2.39
C SER A 180 6.06 -7.47 2.94
N ILE A 181 6.48 -6.49 2.13
CA ILE A 181 6.38 -5.06 2.47
C ILE A 181 4.91 -4.65 2.56
N ILE A 182 4.10 -4.98 1.54
CA ILE A 182 2.65 -4.72 1.56
C ILE A 182 1.98 -5.40 2.76
N ASP A 183 2.33 -6.65 3.05
CA ASP A 183 1.75 -7.37 4.19
C ASP A 183 2.14 -6.78 5.55
N SER A 184 3.30 -6.12 5.64
CA SER A 184 3.81 -5.54 6.88
C SER A 184 3.37 -4.09 7.08
N TYR A 185 3.67 -3.23 6.10
CA TYR A 185 3.39 -1.79 6.13
C TYR A 185 1.97 -1.46 5.63
N GLY A 186 1.37 -2.28 4.78
CA GLY A 186 0.13 -1.96 4.08
C GLY A 186 0.38 -1.38 2.69
N ASP A 187 -0.72 -1.11 1.98
CA ASP A 187 -0.71 -0.66 0.58
C ASP A 187 -0.53 0.87 0.44
N PHE A 188 -0.77 1.61 1.52
CA PHE A 188 -0.87 3.07 1.51
C PHE A 188 0.02 3.71 2.58
N VAL A 189 0.34 4.97 2.36
CA VAL A 189 0.97 5.88 3.30
C VAL A 189 -0.06 6.94 3.72
N VAL A 190 -0.14 7.20 5.02
CA VAL A 190 -1.02 8.22 5.57
C VAL A 190 -0.43 9.59 5.34
N VAL A 191 -1.15 10.44 4.63
CA VAL A 191 -0.76 11.83 4.34
C VAL A 191 -1.74 12.84 4.93
N GLY A 192 -2.87 12.42 5.48
CA GLY A 192 -3.71 13.35 6.22
C GLY A 192 -4.88 12.70 6.96
N TYR A 193 -5.23 13.30 8.08
CA TYR A 193 -6.27 12.80 8.98
C TYR A 193 -6.79 13.90 9.91
N TYR A 194 -7.92 13.60 10.55
CA TYR A 194 -8.48 14.36 11.65
C TYR A 194 -8.17 13.67 12.99
N THR A 195 -7.98 14.47 14.04
CA THR A 195 -7.84 13.99 15.42
C THR A 195 -8.97 14.49 16.30
N GLY A 196 -9.29 13.72 17.34
CA GLY A 196 -10.34 14.04 18.30
C GLY A 196 -10.85 12.80 19.02
N GLY A 197 -12.17 12.67 19.15
CA GLY A 197 -12.83 11.46 19.63
C GLY A 197 -13.89 10.94 18.67
N ARG A 198 -14.03 9.61 18.59
CA ARG A 198 -15.07 8.96 17.76
C ARG A 198 -15.76 7.85 18.51
N ALA A 199 -17.09 7.84 18.48
CA ALA A 199 -17.89 6.67 18.81
C ALA A 199 -18.35 6.02 17.51
N PHE A 200 -17.96 4.76 17.32
CA PHE A 200 -18.27 3.97 16.13
C PHE A 200 -19.10 2.76 16.53
N ALA A 201 -20.23 2.54 15.87
CA ALA A 201 -21.08 1.40 16.11
C ALA A 201 -21.31 0.61 14.82
N GLN A 202 -21.12 -0.70 14.89
CA GLN A 202 -21.45 -1.65 13.82
C GLN A 202 -22.71 -2.41 14.21
N TYR A 203 -23.56 -2.71 13.23
CA TYR A 203 -24.82 -3.40 13.42
C TYR A 203 -24.98 -4.56 12.45
N MET A 204 -25.69 -5.59 12.89
CA MET A 204 -26.20 -6.67 12.06
C MET A 204 -27.66 -6.95 12.45
N GLY A 205 -28.56 -7.03 11.47
CA GLY A 205 -29.95 -7.44 11.65
C GLY A 205 -30.25 -8.74 10.94
N ASN A 206 -30.92 -9.68 11.63
CA ASN A 206 -31.44 -10.91 11.05
C ASN A 206 -32.90 -10.72 10.60
N ALA A 207 -33.12 -10.56 9.29
CA ALA A 207 -34.43 -10.37 8.67
C ALA A 207 -34.96 -11.66 8.02
N ASP A 208 -36.27 -11.76 7.87
CA ASP A 208 -36.89 -12.83 7.09
C ASP A 208 -36.49 -12.73 5.61
N SER A 209 -36.22 -13.88 4.98
CA SER A 209 -35.71 -13.95 3.60
C SER A 209 -36.67 -13.36 2.57
N ASN A 210 -37.98 -13.42 2.82
CA ASN A 210 -39.01 -12.86 1.95
C ASN A 210 -39.14 -11.32 2.01
N THR A 211 -38.49 -10.65 2.98
CA THR A 211 -38.54 -9.19 3.08
C THR A 211 -37.65 -8.57 2.01
N ASN A 212 -38.12 -7.54 1.31
CA ASN A 212 -37.31 -6.92 0.25
C ASN A 212 -36.11 -6.14 0.83
N VAL A 213 -35.07 -5.96 0.01
CA VAL A 213 -33.80 -5.34 0.43
C VAL A 213 -33.96 -3.91 0.93
N GLU A 214 -34.81 -3.11 0.28
CA GLU A 214 -35.04 -1.71 0.65
C GLU A 214 -35.71 -1.57 2.03
N GLN A 215 -36.68 -2.44 2.34
CA GLN A 215 -37.32 -2.50 3.65
C GLN A 215 -36.34 -2.94 4.73
N LYS A 216 -35.49 -3.95 4.44
CA LYS A 216 -34.40 -4.38 5.34
C LYS A 216 -33.49 -3.22 5.71
N THR A 217 -32.93 -2.52 4.72
CA THR A 217 -31.97 -1.44 5.01
C THR A 217 -32.63 -0.24 5.68
N LYS A 218 -33.79 0.24 5.20
CA LYS A 218 -34.50 1.37 5.82
C LYS A 218 -34.94 1.10 7.27
N SER A 219 -35.47 -0.10 7.54
CA SER A 219 -35.89 -0.47 8.89
C SER A 219 -34.67 -0.60 9.82
N LEU A 220 -33.56 -1.19 9.35
CA LEU A 220 -32.33 -1.28 10.14
C LEU A 220 -31.76 0.11 10.43
N GLU A 221 -31.66 1.00 9.44
CA GLU A 221 -31.15 2.36 9.62
C GLU A 221 -31.98 3.18 10.62
N LYS A 222 -33.31 3.02 10.60
CA LYS A 222 -34.18 3.66 11.61
C LYS A 222 -33.91 3.13 13.02
N ASN A 223 -33.66 1.83 13.18
CA ASN A 223 -33.29 1.24 14.46
C ASN A 223 -31.89 1.67 14.93
N ILE A 224 -30.94 1.82 14.00
CA ILE A 224 -29.60 2.38 14.26
C ILE A 224 -29.74 3.77 14.86
N ASN A 225 -30.47 4.67 14.17
CA ASN A 225 -30.72 6.03 14.66
C ASN A 225 -31.46 6.08 16.01
N ALA A 226 -32.48 5.24 16.18
CA ALA A 226 -33.23 5.17 17.44
C ALA A 226 -32.39 4.66 18.62
N SER A 227 -31.28 3.96 18.38
CA SER A 227 -30.40 3.45 19.43
C SER A 227 -29.44 4.48 20.02
N LEU A 228 -29.23 5.62 19.34
CA LEU A 228 -28.35 6.68 19.81
C LEU A 228 -29.06 7.54 20.84
N VAL A 229 -28.43 7.70 22.01
CA VAL A 229 -28.81 8.73 22.98
C VAL A 229 -27.84 9.88 22.82
N TYR A 230 -28.28 10.96 22.17
CA TYR A 230 -27.48 12.17 21.99
C TYR A 230 -28.35 13.42 22.16
N LYS A 231 -28.21 14.10 23.31
CA LYS A 231 -28.95 15.34 23.63
C LYS A 231 -28.19 16.60 23.20
N GLY A 232 -27.66 16.60 21.97
CA GLY A 232 -26.85 17.69 21.42
C GLY A 232 -25.49 17.85 22.09
N ASP A 233 -24.73 18.87 21.67
CA ASP A 233 -23.31 19.07 22.04
C ASP A 233 -23.09 19.60 23.48
N SER A 234 -24.07 19.39 24.37
CA SER A 234 -23.89 19.73 25.78
C SER A 234 -23.01 18.68 26.46
N LEU A 235 -21.90 19.12 27.05
CA LEU A 235 -21.00 18.27 27.83
C LEU A 235 -21.68 17.54 29.01
N ASN A 236 -22.82 18.06 29.47
CA ASN A 236 -23.62 17.44 30.52
C ASN A 236 -24.85 16.68 29.99
N GLY A 237 -25.02 16.63 28.67
CA GLY A 237 -26.01 15.82 28.00
C GLY A 237 -25.73 14.33 28.16
N SER A 238 -26.79 13.52 28.11
CA SER A 238 -26.66 12.08 27.98
C SER A 238 -26.08 11.75 26.61
N PHE A 239 -25.02 10.95 26.59
CA PHE A 239 -24.37 10.46 25.37
C PHE A 239 -24.11 8.97 25.48
N GLY A 240 -24.49 8.19 24.47
CA GLY A 240 -24.28 6.73 24.46
C GLY A 240 -25.26 5.99 23.57
N PHE A 241 -25.42 4.69 23.84
CA PHE A 241 -26.30 3.80 23.07
C PHE A 241 -27.27 3.06 23.99
N ASN A 242 -28.56 3.11 23.68
CA ASN A 242 -29.62 2.50 24.47
C ASN A 242 -30.63 1.82 23.53
N GLY A 243 -30.99 0.57 23.84
CA GLY A 243 -31.96 -0.19 23.04
C GLY A 243 -33.31 -0.38 23.73
N LYS A 244 -33.47 0.13 24.94
CA LYS A 244 -34.70 0.12 25.74
C LYS A 244 -35.55 1.35 25.45
N ASP A 245 -34.92 2.51 25.41
CA ASP A 245 -35.54 3.82 25.28
C ASP A 245 -35.30 4.38 23.86
N GLY A 246 -36.37 4.57 23.07
CA GLY A 246 -36.26 5.06 21.69
C GLY A 246 -37.46 4.68 20.81
N THR A 247 -37.61 5.35 19.67
CA THR A 247 -38.70 5.06 18.69
C THR A 247 -38.23 4.03 17.67
N PHE A 248 -38.08 2.78 18.12
CA PHE A 248 -37.63 1.66 17.30
C PHE A 248 -38.66 1.22 16.26
N ASP A 249 -38.17 0.73 15.13
CA ASP A 249 -39.00 0.18 14.07
C ASP A 249 -39.06 -1.35 14.20
N SER A 250 -40.26 -1.89 14.46
CA SER A 250 -40.47 -3.33 14.59
C SER A 250 -41.11 -3.98 13.36
N THR A 251 -41.15 -3.31 12.20
CA THR A 251 -41.78 -3.82 10.97
C THR A 251 -40.99 -4.97 10.36
N VAL A 252 -39.67 -4.87 10.31
CA VAL A 252 -38.77 -5.90 9.75
C VAL A 252 -37.98 -6.62 10.83
N TYR A 253 -37.48 -5.89 11.83
CA TYR A 253 -36.63 -6.46 12.88
C TYR A 253 -37.29 -6.32 14.24
N LYS A 254 -37.30 -7.39 15.03
CA LYS A 254 -37.46 -7.23 16.48
C LYS A 254 -36.12 -6.79 17.06
N ARG A 255 -36.12 -6.04 18.17
CA ARG A 255 -34.88 -5.59 18.83
C ARG A 255 -33.94 -6.73 19.25
N GLN A 256 -34.46 -7.93 19.45
CA GLN A 256 -33.66 -9.13 19.74
C GLN A 256 -32.97 -9.73 18.51
N ASP A 257 -33.39 -9.34 17.31
CA ASP A 257 -32.84 -9.77 16.02
C ASP A 257 -31.82 -8.76 15.46
N ILE A 258 -31.59 -7.64 16.16
CA ILE A 258 -30.53 -6.67 15.84
C ILE A 258 -29.42 -6.82 16.87
N PHE A 259 -28.18 -6.81 16.40
CA PHE A 259 -26.98 -6.93 17.21
C PHE A 259 -26.06 -5.76 16.92
N ILE A 260 -25.33 -5.31 17.93
CA ILE A 260 -24.49 -4.12 17.88
C ILE A 260 -23.14 -4.40 18.52
N ARG A 261 -22.09 -3.76 17.99
CA ARG A 261 -20.78 -3.59 18.62
C ARG A 261 -20.42 -2.12 18.62
N VAL A 262 -20.09 -1.55 19.77
CA VAL A 262 -19.64 -0.16 19.90
C VAL A 262 -18.15 -0.14 20.18
N LYS A 263 -17.39 0.71 19.48
CA LYS A 263 -15.98 1.00 19.71
C LYS A 263 -15.82 2.52 19.86
N THR A 264 -15.00 2.96 20.80
CA THR A 264 -14.58 4.37 20.90
C THR A 264 -13.11 4.51 20.50
N LEU A 265 -12.78 5.63 19.86
CA LEU A 265 -11.42 6.09 19.57
C LEU A 265 -11.18 7.40 20.32
N GLY A 266 -10.02 7.51 20.97
CA GLY A 266 -9.71 8.62 21.87
C GLY A 266 -10.54 8.57 23.14
N GLY A 267 -10.42 9.62 23.96
CA GLY A 267 -11.06 9.72 25.27
C GLY A 267 -10.51 8.71 26.29
N ILE A 268 -10.94 8.85 27.53
CA ILE A 268 -10.69 7.90 28.61
C ILE A 268 -11.82 6.87 28.60
N GLN A 269 -11.46 5.59 28.52
CA GLN A 269 -12.41 4.47 28.41
C GLN A 269 -12.67 3.85 29.80
N ASP A 270 -13.61 4.41 30.56
CA ASP A 270 -13.93 3.93 31.92
C ASP A 270 -14.88 2.71 31.96
N GLU A 271 -15.54 2.34 30.83
CA GLU A 271 -16.51 1.24 30.70
C GLU A 271 -16.00 0.07 29.81
N THR A 272 -14.78 -0.41 30.05
CA THR A 272 -14.06 -1.35 29.16
C THR A 272 -14.72 -2.72 28.93
N GLY A 273 -15.65 -3.16 29.79
CA GLY A 273 -16.26 -4.50 29.69
C GLY A 273 -17.38 -4.66 28.65
N VAL A 274 -17.99 -3.56 28.21
CA VAL A 274 -19.17 -3.56 27.30
C VAL A 274 -18.80 -3.00 25.92
N VAL A 275 -17.89 -2.03 25.87
CA VAL A 275 -17.30 -1.52 24.62
C VAL A 275 -16.46 -2.63 23.98
N ASN A 276 -16.53 -2.75 22.65
CA ASN A 276 -15.98 -3.80 21.81
C ASN A 276 -16.64 -5.19 21.91
N THR A 277 -17.63 -5.38 22.78
CA THR A 277 -18.43 -6.62 22.87
C THR A 277 -19.66 -6.55 21.96
N THR A 278 -20.00 -7.67 21.33
CA THR A 278 -21.22 -7.81 20.54
C THR A 278 -22.39 -8.26 21.42
N MET A 279 -23.56 -7.62 21.27
CA MET A 279 -24.76 -7.97 22.02
C MET A 279 -26.04 -7.64 21.25
N ALA A 280 -27.16 -8.22 21.68
CA ALA A 280 -28.47 -7.89 21.13
C ALA A 280 -28.87 -6.46 21.50
N LEU A 281 -29.49 -5.75 20.57
CA LEU A 281 -29.90 -4.35 20.73
C LEU A 281 -30.84 -4.20 21.93
N LYS A 282 -31.75 -5.15 22.19
CA LYS A 282 -32.65 -5.08 23.36
C LYS A 282 -31.91 -4.98 24.71
N ASP A 283 -30.67 -5.44 24.78
CA ASP A 283 -29.88 -5.53 26.02
C ASP A 283 -28.91 -4.36 26.18
N ILE A 284 -28.78 -3.47 25.18
CA ILE A 284 -27.79 -2.41 25.21
C ILE A 284 -28.20 -1.23 26.12
N ASN A 285 -27.23 -0.79 26.93
CA ASN A 285 -27.27 0.43 27.72
C ASN A 285 -25.82 0.87 28.01
N ILE A 286 -25.20 1.56 27.05
CA ILE A 286 -23.82 2.07 27.14
C ILE A 286 -23.88 3.56 27.42
N ASN A 287 -23.20 4.02 28.48
CA ASN A 287 -23.11 5.43 28.82
C ASN A 287 -21.72 5.99 28.49
N LEU A 288 -21.64 6.72 27.38
CA LEU A 288 -20.40 7.33 26.91
C LEU A 288 -20.24 8.78 27.39
N GLN A 289 -21.02 9.25 28.38
CA GLN A 289 -20.93 10.62 28.87
C GLN A 289 -19.55 10.95 29.47
N SER A 290 -18.99 10.07 30.31
CA SER A 290 -17.66 10.27 30.91
C SER A 290 -16.57 10.30 29.84
N TRP A 291 -16.63 9.36 28.89
CA TRP A 291 -15.78 9.34 27.70
C TRP A 291 -15.89 10.66 26.93
N ARG A 292 -17.10 11.15 26.63
CA ARG A 292 -17.32 12.40 25.90
C ARG A 292 -16.74 13.60 26.64
N LYS A 293 -16.84 13.64 27.97
CA LYS A 293 -16.25 14.71 28.81
C LYS A 293 -14.72 14.68 28.78
N SER A 294 -14.12 13.50 28.74
CA SER A 294 -12.65 13.35 28.70
C SER A 294 -12.03 13.95 27.43
N LEU A 295 -12.79 14.05 26.33
CA LEU A 295 -12.35 14.68 25.08
C LEU A 295 -12.15 16.19 25.18
N ASN A 296 -12.50 16.84 26.29
CA ASN A 296 -12.15 18.24 26.51
C ASN A 296 -10.65 18.45 26.73
N ASP A 297 -9.91 17.40 27.10
CA ASP A 297 -8.45 17.43 27.14
C ASP A 297 -7.92 16.86 25.82
N SER A 298 -7.20 17.67 25.04
CA SER A 298 -6.61 17.26 23.77
C SER A 298 -5.57 16.15 23.93
N LYS A 299 -5.03 15.96 25.15
CA LYS A 299 -4.19 14.80 25.49
C LYS A 299 -4.90 13.47 25.34
N ASN A 300 -6.24 13.47 25.29
CA ASN A 300 -7.05 12.28 25.08
C ASN A 300 -7.49 12.12 23.62
N HIS A 301 -7.03 12.96 22.69
CA HIS A 301 -7.39 12.87 21.27
C HIS A 301 -6.51 11.85 20.55
N THR A 302 -7.10 11.12 19.61
CA THR A 302 -6.38 10.24 18.67
C THR A 302 -6.89 10.47 17.25
N VAL A 303 -6.36 9.73 16.27
CA VAL A 303 -6.87 9.75 14.89
C VAL A 303 -8.29 9.21 14.85
N ILE A 304 -9.20 9.96 14.23
CA ILE A 304 -10.63 9.59 14.20
C ILE A 304 -11.19 9.45 12.79
N ASP A 305 -10.59 10.13 11.82
CA ASP A 305 -11.00 10.05 10.43
C ASP A 305 -9.84 10.37 9.46
N LEU A 306 -9.88 9.81 8.26
CA LEU A 306 -8.93 10.13 7.19
C LEU A 306 -9.52 11.26 6.35
N ILE A 307 -8.68 12.19 5.88
CA ILE A 307 -9.16 13.24 4.96
C ILE A 307 -9.42 12.66 3.57
N GLU A 308 -10.14 13.42 2.73
CA GLU A 308 -10.16 13.15 1.30
C GLU A 308 -8.73 13.20 0.73
N GLU A 309 -8.35 12.19 -0.04
CA GLU A 309 -6.98 11.91 -0.46
C GLU A 309 -5.95 11.79 0.69
N GLY A 310 -6.40 11.42 1.90
CA GLY A 310 -5.52 11.20 3.05
C GLY A 310 -4.62 9.96 2.98
N LEU A 311 -4.79 9.10 1.96
CA LEU A 311 -4.01 7.90 1.70
C LEU A 311 -3.39 7.93 0.31
N TYR A 312 -2.06 7.87 0.24
CA TYR A 312 -1.31 7.79 -1.02
C TYR A 312 -0.73 6.38 -1.20
N PRO A 313 -0.69 5.83 -2.43
CA PRO A 313 -0.12 4.51 -2.66
C PRO A 313 1.37 4.47 -2.30
N MET A 314 1.84 3.34 -1.78
CA MET A 314 3.25 3.14 -1.41
C MET A 314 4.23 3.49 -2.54
N SER A 315 3.83 3.23 -3.79
CA SER A 315 4.61 3.52 -4.99
C SER A 315 4.94 4.99 -5.18
N ASP A 316 4.20 5.92 -4.59
CA ASP A 316 4.52 7.35 -4.67
C ASP A 316 5.75 7.74 -3.84
N PHE A 317 6.16 6.90 -2.88
CA PHE A 317 7.26 7.18 -1.93
C PHE A 317 8.53 6.37 -2.24
N VAL A 318 8.62 5.79 -3.43
CA VAL A 318 9.75 4.96 -3.89
C VAL A 318 10.24 5.52 -5.23
N LEU A 319 11.55 5.46 -5.51
CA LEU A 319 12.14 6.04 -6.73
C LEU A 319 12.25 5.04 -7.88
N GLU A 320 12.37 3.76 -7.53
CA GLU A 320 12.64 2.65 -8.43
C GLU A 320 11.38 2.29 -9.22
N ARG A 321 11.41 2.48 -10.54
CA ARG A 321 10.26 2.29 -11.42
C ARG A 321 9.70 0.87 -11.40
N ASN A 322 10.56 -0.14 -11.28
CA ASN A 322 10.13 -1.53 -11.13
C ASN A 322 9.45 -1.77 -9.79
N PHE A 323 9.93 -1.16 -8.69
CA PHE A 323 9.26 -1.26 -7.40
C PHE A 323 7.92 -0.51 -7.40
N GLN A 324 7.85 0.70 -7.95
CA GLN A 324 6.61 1.45 -8.12
C GLN A 324 5.53 0.61 -8.82
N ARG A 325 5.85 0.03 -9.98
CA ARG A 325 4.93 -0.80 -10.74
C ARG A 325 4.60 -2.10 -10.02
N ARG A 326 5.57 -2.70 -9.31
CA ARG A 326 5.33 -3.92 -8.53
C ARG A 326 4.40 -3.69 -7.35
N PHE A 327 4.59 -2.61 -6.58
CA PHE A 327 3.66 -2.21 -5.51
C PHE A 327 2.24 -2.08 -6.07
N ASP A 328 2.08 -1.26 -7.10
CA ASP A 328 0.78 -1.01 -7.74
C ASP A 328 0.13 -2.29 -8.27
N ASP A 329 0.85 -3.08 -9.05
CA ASP A 329 0.30 -4.25 -9.73
C ASP A 329 0.04 -5.40 -8.73
N THR A 330 0.83 -5.52 -7.66
CA THR A 330 0.57 -6.49 -6.58
C THR A 330 -0.62 -6.06 -5.72
N SER A 331 -0.72 -4.80 -5.29
CA SER A 331 -1.89 -4.30 -4.53
C SER A 331 -3.19 -4.35 -5.34
N LYS A 332 -3.10 -4.25 -6.67
CA LYS A 332 -4.25 -4.39 -7.59
C LYS A 332 -4.56 -5.85 -7.97
N GLU A 333 -3.75 -6.80 -7.49
CA GLU A 333 -3.80 -8.24 -7.82
C GLU A 333 -3.64 -8.57 -9.32
N ILE A 334 -2.95 -7.69 -10.05
CA ILE A 334 -2.55 -7.93 -11.45
C ILE A 334 -1.30 -8.80 -11.50
N LEU A 335 -0.41 -8.62 -10.53
CA LEU A 335 0.76 -9.46 -10.32
C LEU A 335 0.55 -10.39 -9.14
N LEU A 336 0.91 -11.66 -9.34
CA LEU A 336 0.98 -12.61 -8.24
C LEU A 336 2.04 -12.18 -7.22
N PRO A 337 1.76 -12.29 -5.91
CA PRO A 337 2.73 -12.00 -4.87
C PRO A 337 3.99 -12.86 -5.01
N VAL A 338 5.15 -12.21 -5.01
CA VAL A 338 6.44 -12.89 -4.90
C VAL A 338 6.69 -13.18 -3.43
N THR A 339 6.81 -14.45 -3.03
CA THR A 339 6.94 -14.85 -1.63
C THR A 339 8.39 -15.06 -1.18
N ARG A 340 9.33 -15.11 -2.13
CA ARG A 340 10.78 -15.23 -1.90
C ARG A 340 11.54 -14.46 -2.98
N LEU A 341 12.67 -13.88 -2.61
CA LEU A 341 13.55 -13.25 -3.58
C LEU A 341 14.13 -14.29 -4.54
N TYR A 342 14.12 -13.96 -5.83
CA TYR A 342 14.67 -14.80 -6.89
C TYR A 342 16.18 -14.66 -6.95
N THR A 343 16.85 -15.75 -7.34
CA THR A 343 18.24 -15.67 -7.80
C THR A 343 18.31 -14.91 -9.13
N PRO A 344 19.07 -13.80 -9.23
CA PRO A 344 19.19 -13.08 -10.49
C PRO A 344 19.78 -13.94 -11.59
N SER A 345 19.25 -13.76 -12.80
CA SER A 345 19.69 -14.47 -13.99
C SER A 345 19.40 -13.66 -15.23
N ILE A 346 20.13 -13.94 -16.31
CA ILE A 346 19.89 -13.37 -17.63
C ILE A 346 19.40 -14.47 -18.56
N THR A 347 18.26 -14.22 -19.20
CA THR A 347 17.78 -15.04 -20.31
C THR A 347 17.75 -14.20 -21.58
N ILE A 348 18.46 -14.65 -22.61
CA ILE A 348 18.35 -14.08 -23.95
C ILE A 348 17.13 -14.71 -24.63
N ALA A 349 16.19 -13.89 -25.05
CA ALA A 349 14.89 -14.33 -25.55
C ALA A 349 14.37 -13.39 -26.65
N ARG A 350 13.27 -13.81 -27.31
CA ARG A 350 12.55 -12.95 -28.24
C ARG A 350 11.69 -11.97 -27.46
N VAL A 351 11.88 -10.67 -27.68
CA VAL A 351 11.12 -9.60 -27.03
C VAL A 351 10.31 -8.86 -28.07
N LEU A 352 9.00 -8.74 -27.86
CA LEU A 352 8.12 -8.00 -28.75
C LEU A 352 8.55 -6.53 -28.77
N THR A 353 8.87 -6.02 -29.96
CA THR A 353 9.31 -4.64 -30.16
C THR A 353 8.16 -3.79 -30.71
N LYS A 354 7.49 -4.27 -31.76
CA LYS A 354 6.39 -3.55 -32.43
C LYS A 354 5.49 -4.48 -33.21
N THR A 355 4.33 -3.97 -33.58
CA THR A 355 3.43 -4.59 -34.56
C THR A 355 3.59 -3.85 -35.89
N SER A 356 3.80 -4.59 -36.98
CA SER A 356 3.91 -4.02 -38.32
C SER A 356 2.57 -3.41 -38.78
N ALA A 357 2.60 -2.65 -39.87
CA ALA A 357 1.38 -2.12 -40.50
C ALA A 357 0.37 -3.20 -40.93
N SER A 358 0.83 -4.45 -41.14
CA SER A 358 -0.02 -5.59 -41.49
C SER A 358 -0.53 -6.39 -40.28
N GLY A 359 -0.24 -5.95 -39.06
CA GLY A 359 -0.63 -6.65 -37.83
C GLY A 359 0.35 -7.74 -37.39
N GLU A 360 1.49 -7.90 -38.06
CA GLU A 360 2.51 -8.89 -37.71
C GLU A 360 3.28 -8.46 -36.45
N SER A 361 3.44 -9.38 -35.49
CA SER A 361 4.26 -9.13 -34.30
C SER A 361 5.74 -9.30 -34.62
N LEU A 362 6.53 -8.25 -34.42
CA LEU A 362 7.97 -8.22 -34.73
C LEU A 362 8.79 -8.25 -33.45
N TYR A 363 9.73 -9.19 -33.39
CA TYR A 363 10.51 -9.49 -32.19
C TYR A 363 11.99 -9.18 -32.38
N ASP A 364 12.59 -8.58 -31.36
CA ASP A 364 14.05 -8.51 -31.25
C ASP A 364 14.61 -9.66 -30.40
N VAL A 365 15.92 -9.91 -30.49
CA VAL A 365 16.64 -10.83 -29.61
C VAL A 365 17.41 -10.00 -28.60
N ALA A 366 17.02 -10.06 -27.33
CA ALA A 366 17.59 -9.21 -26.29
C ALA A 366 17.91 -10.00 -25.02
N ALA A 367 18.89 -9.51 -24.26
CA ALA A 367 19.17 -9.99 -22.91
C ALA A 367 18.10 -9.46 -21.94
N VAL A 368 17.54 -10.34 -21.12
CA VAL A 368 16.54 -9.99 -20.12
C VAL A 368 17.03 -10.41 -18.75
N LEU A 369 17.33 -9.42 -17.91
CA LEU A 369 17.69 -9.59 -16.51
C LEU A 369 16.42 -9.88 -15.71
N THR A 370 16.40 -11.00 -14.99
CA THR A 370 15.43 -11.27 -13.93
C THR A 370 16.00 -10.75 -12.62
N THR A 371 15.34 -9.77 -11.99
CA THR A 371 15.76 -9.19 -10.71
C THR A 371 15.43 -10.13 -9.54
N ARG A 372 15.90 -9.80 -8.33
CA ARG A 372 15.52 -10.49 -7.09
C ARG A 372 14.02 -10.37 -6.79
N GLN A 373 13.38 -9.30 -7.23
CA GLN A 373 11.93 -9.17 -7.15
C GLN A 373 11.21 -9.96 -8.26
N GLY A 374 11.93 -10.63 -9.17
CA GLY A 374 11.36 -11.36 -10.30
C GLY A 374 10.88 -10.46 -11.44
N ASP A 375 11.31 -9.20 -11.48
CA ASP A 375 11.05 -8.29 -12.59
C ASP A 375 11.88 -8.69 -13.80
N GLN A 376 11.31 -8.56 -15.00
CA GLN A 376 12.03 -8.77 -16.26
C GLN A 376 12.47 -7.43 -16.84
N ILE A 377 13.78 -7.16 -16.80
CA ILE A 377 14.38 -5.93 -17.30
C ILE A 377 15.10 -6.25 -18.61
N VAL A 378 14.54 -5.78 -19.73
CA VAL A 378 15.09 -5.95 -21.07
C VAL A 378 16.20 -4.92 -21.28
N LEU A 379 17.41 -5.40 -21.55
CA LEU A 379 18.57 -4.57 -21.88
C LEU A 379 18.61 -4.38 -23.41
N SER A 380 17.80 -3.43 -23.91
CA SER A 380 17.61 -3.21 -25.34
C SER A 380 18.77 -2.37 -25.93
N LYS A 381 19.35 -2.85 -27.03
CA LYS A 381 20.40 -2.14 -27.79
C LYS A 381 19.98 -1.82 -29.22
N SER A 382 18.76 -2.17 -29.61
CA SER A 382 18.37 -2.33 -31.01
C SER A 382 17.45 -1.23 -31.49
N ASN A 383 17.77 -0.68 -32.67
CA ASN A 383 16.86 0.12 -33.49
C ASN A 383 16.58 -0.62 -34.82
N ALA A 384 16.39 -1.93 -34.75
CA ALA A 384 16.29 -2.79 -35.92
C ALA A 384 15.10 -2.46 -36.83
N THR A 385 15.33 -2.61 -38.13
CA THR A 385 14.32 -2.49 -39.17
C THR A 385 13.34 -3.67 -39.13
N ASP A 386 12.15 -3.51 -39.72
CA ASP A 386 11.17 -4.60 -39.77
C ASP A 386 11.72 -5.85 -40.47
N ALA A 387 12.58 -5.69 -41.47
CA ALA A 387 13.22 -6.80 -42.18
C ALA A 387 14.16 -7.60 -41.25
N GLU A 388 14.95 -6.91 -40.42
CA GLU A 388 15.85 -7.55 -39.45
C GLU A 388 15.07 -8.23 -38.32
N LEU A 389 13.98 -7.61 -37.84
CA LEU A 389 13.14 -8.19 -36.79
C LEU A 389 12.45 -9.47 -37.27
N ARG A 390 12.00 -9.53 -38.53
CA ARG A 390 11.41 -10.76 -39.10
C ARG A 390 12.39 -11.93 -39.13
N GLN A 391 13.66 -11.66 -39.41
CA GLN A 391 14.68 -12.72 -39.45
C GLN A 391 14.89 -13.36 -38.08
N ASN A 392 14.58 -12.67 -36.98
CA ASN A 392 14.73 -13.21 -35.64
C ASN A 392 13.78 -14.38 -35.36
N GLU A 393 12.73 -14.59 -36.16
CA GLU A 393 11.87 -15.77 -36.07
C GLU A 393 12.62 -17.07 -36.41
N ASP A 394 13.66 -17.01 -37.26
CA ASP A 394 14.51 -18.17 -37.55
C ASP A 394 15.40 -18.53 -36.34
N ASP A 395 15.33 -19.78 -35.90
CA ASP A 395 16.06 -20.25 -34.72
C ASP A 395 17.60 -20.20 -34.91
N ASN A 396 18.12 -20.36 -36.14
CA ASN A 396 19.55 -20.23 -36.42
C ASN A 396 20.00 -18.77 -36.35
N VAL A 397 19.18 -17.83 -36.83
CA VAL A 397 19.44 -16.38 -36.70
C VAL A 397 19.43 -15.99 -35.22
N PHE A 398 18.42 -16.46 -34.48
CA PHE A 398 18.32 -16.26 -33.04
C PHE A 398 19.58 -16.76 -32.31
N ILE A 399 20.00 -18.01 -32.53
CA ILE A 399 21.14 -18.61 -31.82
C ILE A 399 22.43 -17.81 -32.08
N LYS A 400 22.67 -17.40 -33.33
CA LYS A 400 23.84 -16.57 -33.67
C LYS A 400 23.82 -15.24 -32.91
N LYS A 401 22.68 -14.53 -32.89
CA LYS A 401 22.53 -13.28 -32.13
C LYS A 401 22.69 -13.51 -30.62
N ALA A 402 22.10 -14.58 -30.10
CA ALA A 402 22.18 -14.91 -28.68
C ALA A 402 23.61 -15.21 -28.22
N GLN A 403 24.43 -15.88 -29.05
CA GLN A 403 25.85 -16.10 -28.75
C GLN A 403 26.63 -14.79 -28.67
N ILE A 404 26.38 -13.85 -29.59
CA ILE A 404 27.02 -12.53 -29.59
C ILE A 404 26.62 -11.75 -28.33
N ILE A 405 25.32 -11.68 -28.03
CA ILE A 405 24.79 -10.98 -26.86
C ILE A 405 25.34 -11.60 -25.57
N SER A 406 25.38 -12.94 -25.48
CA SER A 406 25.92 -13.64 -24.32
C SER A 406 27.39 -13.30 -24.07
N ALA A 407 28.21 -13.31 -25.14
CA ALA A 407 29.63 -12.95 -25.05
C ALA A 407 29.84 -11.48 -24.66
N GLU A 408 28.94 -10.58 -25.08
CA GLU A 408 28.98 -9.17 -24.71
C GLU A 408 28.58 -8.95 -23.25
N ILE A 409 27.42 -9.48 -22.83
CA ILE A 409 26.87 -9.39 -21.47
C ILE A 409 27.86 -9.95 -20.45
N SER A 410 28.56 -11.05 -20.78
CA SER A 410 29.53 -11.70 -19.90
C SER A 410 30.73 -10.83 -19.54
N ARG A 411 30.90 -9.65 -20.19
CA ARG A 411 31.96 -8.69 -19.86
C ARG A 411 31.62 -7.79 -18.67
N TYR A 412 30.34 -7.67 -18.31
CA TYR A 412 29.89 -6.77 -17.24
C TYR A 412 28.92 -7.43 -16.26
N PHE A 413 28.22 -8.48 -16.67
CA PHE A 413 27.65 -9.47 -15.77
C PHE A 413 28.59 -10.68 -15.74
N SER A 414 29.07 -11.07 -14.56
CA SER A 414 29.93 -12.25 -14.42
C SER A 414 29.21 -13.49 -14.96
N SER A 415 29.95 -14.36 -15.65
CA SER A 415 29.49 -15.70 -16.02
C SER A 415 29.15 -16.58 -14.81
N ASP A 416 29.48 -16.12 -13.59
CA ASP A 416 29.10 -16.77 -12.35
C ASP A 416 27.58 -16.72 -12.11
N ILE A 417 26.86 -15.73 -12.64
CA ILE A 417 25.39 -15.80 -12.67
C ILE A 417 24.89 -16.65 -13.84
N GLN A 418 23.65 -17.10 -13.77
CA GLN A 418 23.08 -17.87 -14.89
C GLN A 418 22.80 -16.95 -16.08
N ILE A 419 23.56 -17.13 -17.17
CA ILE A 419 23.31 -16.53 -18.48
C ILE A 419 22.92 -17.66 -19.43
N SER A 420 21.69 -17.62 -19.95
CA SER A 420 21.18 -18.65 -20.87
C SER A 420 20.39 -18.02 -22.01
N TYR A 421 20.05 -18.79 -23.03
CA TYR A 421 19.16 -18.37 -24.11
C TYR A 421 18.04 -19.38 -24.33
N ASN A 422 16.88 -18.91 -24.76
CA ASN A 422 15.72 -19.76 -24.98
C ASN A 422 15.01 -19.39 -26.30
N THR A 423 15.11 -20.28 -27.30
CA THR A 423 14.52 -20.13 -28.64
C THR A 423 13.00 -20.24 -28.67
N ARG A 424 12.33 -20.56 -27.56
CA ARG A 424 10.86 -20.65 -27.48
C ARG A 424 10.25 -19.55 -26.63
N LYS A 425 11.03 -18.95 -25.72
CA LYS A 425 10.55 -17.88 -24.84
C LYS A 425 10.28 -16.62 -25.65
N ARG A 426 9.04 -16.14 -25.57
CA ARG A 426 8.60 -14.84 -26.09
C ARG A 426 8.19 -13.97 -24.93
N ILE A 427 8.66 -12.73 -24.91
CA ILE A 427 8.36 -11.74 -23.87
C ILE A 427 7.61 -10.60 -24.55
N ASN A 428 6.48 -10.21 -23.97
CA ASN A 428 5.74 -9.02 -24.39
C ASN A 428 5.83 -7.97 -23.28
N PRO A 429 6.66 -6.92 -23.42
CA PRO A 429 6.79 -5.86 -22.42
C PRO A 429 5.51 -5.07 -22.14
N GLN A 430 4.52 -5.14 -23.04
CA GLN A 430 3.21 -4.51 -22.85
C GLN A 430 2.35 -5.28 -21.84
N MET A 431 2.65 -6.56 -21.60
CA MET A 431 1.98 -7.34 -20.56
C MET A 431 2.41 -6.84 -19.18
N ARG A 432 1.47 -6.82 -18.25
CA ARG A 432 1.74 -6.49 -16.84
C ARG A 432 2.18 -7.68 -16.01
N SER A 433 1.98 -8.92 -16.50
CA SER A 433 2.33 -10.16 -15.81
C SER A 433 3.03 -11.13 -16.78
N PRO A 434 4.29 -11.54 -16.52
CA PRO A 434 5.17 -11.01 -15.48
C PRO A 434 5.49 -9.52 -15.72
N LEU A 435 5.91 -8.82 -14.66
CA LEU A 435 6.33 -7.42 -14.78
C LEU A 435 7.53 -7.35 -15.71
N CYS A 436 7.41 -6.58 -16.79
CA CYS A 436 8.46 -6.39 -17.77
C CYS A 436 8.68 -4.90 -18.06
N MET A 437 9.95 -4.49 -18.12
CA MET A 437 10.38 -3.12 -18.44
C MET A 437 11.50 -3.16 -19.47
N VAL A 438 11.49 -2.23 -20.42
CA VAL A 438 12.53 -2.09 -21.44
C VAL A 438 13.40 -0.90 -21.11
N LEU A 439 14.72 -1.13 -21.04
CA LEU A 439 15.72 -0.09 -20.96
C LEU A 439 16.27 0.14 -22.37
N GLU A 440 15.74 1.16 -23.05
CA GLU A 440 16.13 1.46 -24.42
C GLU A 440 17.54 2.07 -24.49
N ASN A 441 18.26 1.72 -25.55
CA ASN A 441 19.64 2.17 -25.81
C ASN A 441 20.61 1.85 -24.67
N PHE A 442 20.42 0.74 -23.96
CA PHE A 442 21.29 0.32 -22.86
C PHE A 442 22.76 0.23 -23.31
N ASN A 443 23.66 0.92 -22.61
CA ASN A 443 25.09 0.93 -22.92
C ASN A 443 25.90 0.88 -21.63
N GLU A 444 26.49 -0.27 -21.32
CA GLU A 444 27.25 -0.50 -20.09
C GLU A 444 28.46 0.42 -19.92
N LYS A 445 29.02 0.95 -21.02
CA LYS A 445 30.23 1.78 -21.01
C LYS A 445 29.97 3.22 -20.60
N GLY A 446 28.72 3.67 -20.70
CA GLY A 446 28.32 5.03 -20.35
C GLY A 446 28.12 5.24 -18.84
N PHE A 447 28.11 4.16 -18.05
CA PHE A 447 27.75 4.23 -16.64
C PHE A 447 28.85 4.88 -15.78
N CYS A 448 28.42 5.58 -14.74
CA CYS A 448 29.20 6.07 -13.62
C CYS A 448 28.57 5.54 -12.32
N LYS A 449 29.27 5.67 -11.20
CA LYS A 449 28.71 5.33 -9.87
C LYS A 449 28.61 6.56 -8.97
N TYR A 450 27.59 6.57 -8.12
CA TYR A 450 27.35 7.59 -7.11
C TYR A 450 26.80 6.94 -5.84
N TYR A 451 27.39 7.26 -4.69
CA TYR A 451 26.91 6.84 -3.37
C TYR A 451 26.16 7.99 -2.70
N HIS A 452 24.95 7.73 -2.23
CA HIS A 452 24.13 8.69 -1.50
C HIS A 452 24.11 8.36 -0.01
N GLU A 453 24.90 9.09 0.76
CA GLU A 453 25.10 8.89 2.19
C GLU A 453 23.81 8.98 3.02
N ALA A 454 22.88 9.87 2.68
CA ALA A 454 21.67 10.08 3.47
C ALA A 454 20.77 8.82 3.55
N THR A 455 20.84 7.94 2.56
CA THR A 455 20.02 6.73 2.48
C THR A 455 20.82 5.44 2.37
N ASN A 456 22.16 5.52 2.40
CA ASN A 456 23.08 4.41 2.11
C ASN A 456 22.76 3.69 0.78
N MET A 457 22.41 4.47 -0.24
CA MET A 457 22.06 3.94 -1.55
C MET A 457 23.19 4.15 -2.54
N GLU A 458 23.52 3.12 -3.31
CA GLU A 458 24.40 3.25 -4.47
C GLU A 458 23.58 3.29 -5.77
N TYR A 459 24.05 4.13 -6.70
CA TYR A 459 23.45 4.33 -8.00
C TYR A 459 24.48 4.12 -9.11
N LEU A 460 24.23 3.16 -10.00
CA LEU A 460 24.98 3.01 -11.25
C LEU A 460 24.16 3.68 -12.35
N TYR A 461 24.63 4.77 -12.93
CA TYR A 461 23.83 5.59 -13.83
C TYR A 461 24.57 6.01 -15.10
N ASP A 462 23.86 6.09 -16.23
CA ASP A 462 24.39 6.61 -17.49
C ASP A 462 23.83 8.01 -17.77
N PRO A 463 24.68 9.06 -17.77
CA PRO A 463 24.25 10.42 -18.03
C PRO A 463 23.73 10.67 -19.44
N THR A 464 23.99 9.78 -20.40
CA THR A 464 23.52 9.90 -21.79
C THR A 464 22.12 9.32 -21.95
N THR A 465 21.94 8.06 -21.57
CA THR A 465 20.68 7.33 -21.74
C THR A 465 19.68 7.58 -20.62
N LYS A 466 20.13 8.19 -19.51
CA LYS A 466 19.33 8.43 -18.30
C LYS A 466 18.80 7.15 -17.66
N LEU A 467 19.53 6.05 -17.82
CA LEU A 467 19.25 4.78 -17.16
C LEU A 467 20.03 4.72 -15.84
N CYS A 468 19.44 4.07 -14.83
CA CYS A 468 20.06 3.93 -13.52
C CYS A 468 19.68 2.59 -12.87
N PHE A 469 20.64 1.90 -12.30
CA PHE A 469 20.42 0.84 -11.32
C PHE A 469 20.66 1.39 -9.91
N SER A 470 19.89 0.91 -8.94
CA SER A 470 20.02 1.30 -7.54
C SER A 470 20.04 0.06 -6.64
N PHE A 471 20.80 0.13 -5.56
CA PHE A 471 20.86 -0.91 -4.56
C PHE A 471 21.30 -0.35 -3.21
N PHE A 472 20.84 -0.98 -2.14
CA PHE A 472 21.20 -0.61 -0.79
C PHE A 472 22.63 -1.09 -0.49
N ALA A 473 23.51 -0.18 -0.10
CA ALA A 473 24.86 -0.48 0.33
C ALA A 473 24.85 -0.76 1.84
N ASP A 474 24.47 -1.99 2.21
CA ASP A 474 24.60 -2.44 3.59
C ASP A 474 26.03 -2.90 3.89
N GLU A 475 26.48 -2.65 5.12
CA GLU A 475 27.78 -3.08 5.62
C GLU A 475 27.79 -4.56 6.05
N ARG A 476 26.61 -5.19 6.21
CA ARG A 476 26.50 -6.42 7.01
C ARG A 476 26.37 -7.74 6.28
N ASP A 477 25.76 -7.86 5.11
CA ASP A 477 25.61 -9.17 4.48
C ASP A 477 25.34 -9.03 2.97
N GLU A 478 26.18 -9.68 2.17
CA GLU A 478 26.11 -9.79 0.70
C GLU A 478 26.30 -8.47 -0.06
N SER A 479 27.42 -8.35 -0.78
CA SER A 479 27.51 -7.33 -1.83
C SER A 479 26.42 -7.64 -2.86
N LEU A 480 25.36 -6.82 -2.94
CA LEU A 480 24.28 -6.98 -3.92
C LEU A 480 24.84 -7.07 -5.35
N LEU A 481 25.95 -6.39 -5.59
CA LEU A 481 26.69 -6.50 -6.84
C LEU A 481 27.21 -7.93 -7.09
N GLU A 482 27.68 -8.67 -6.09
CA GLU A 482 28.12 -10.07 -6.24
C GLU A 482 26.95 -10.98 -6.59
N VAL A 483 25.81 -10.80 -5.92
CA VAL A 483 24.59 -11.59 -6.17
C VAL A 483 24.13 -11.46 -7.62
N TYR A 484 24.29 -10.26 -8.19
CA TYR A 484 24.02 -9.92 -9.58
C TYR A 484 25.20 -10.16 -10.54
N GLY A 485 26.38 -10.54 -10.05
CA GLY A 485 27.59 -10.70 -10.86
C GLY A 485 28.13 -9.37 -11.42
N LEU A 486 27.81 -8.23 -10.83
CA LEU A 486 28.18 -6.89 -11.26
C LEU A 486 29.44 -6.32 -10.59
N SER A 487 30.01 -6.99 -9.58
CA SER A 487 31.10 -6.41 -8.76
C SER A 487 32.30 -5.95 -9.56
N SER A 488 32.74 -6.75 -10.54
CA SER A 488 33.85 -6.39 -11.42
C SER A 488 33.53 -5.19 -12.32
N TRP A 489 32.30 -5.10 -12.82
CA TRP A 489 31.90 -3.95 -13.64
C TRP A 489 31.81 -2.68 -12.79
N ALA A 490 31.09 -2.74 -11.67
CA ALA A 490 30.88 -1.60 -10.78
C ALA A 490 32.19 -1.07 -10.16
N SER A 491 33.16 -1.93 -9.84
CA SER A 491 34.46 -1.49 -9.33
C SER A 491 35.26 -0.68 -10.35
N ASN A 492 35.08 -0.96 -11.65
CA ASN A 492 35.72 -0.25 -12.75
C ASN A 492 34.99 1.03 -13.19
N LEU A 493 33.79 1.30 -12.67
CA LEU A 493 33.07 2.53 -12.98
C LEU A 493 33.70 3.73 -12.28
N VAL A 494 33.77 4.85 -13.01
CA VAL A 494 34.23 6.13 -12.48
C VAL A 494 33.18 6.67 -11.51
N GLU A 495 33.65 7.10 -10.33
CA GLU A 495 32.80 7.81 -9.39
C GLU A 495 32.53 9.22 -9.90
N LYS A 496 31.25 9.58 -9.97
CA LYS A 496 30.83 10.90 -10.46
C LYS A 496 29.67 11.40 -9.62
N GLN A 497 29.85 12.60 -9.08
CA GLN A 497 28.83 13.26 -8.30
C GLN A 497 27.65 13.67 -9.16
N ILE A 498 26.44 13.49 -8.63
CA ILE A 498 25.17 13.92 -9.22
C ILE A 498 24.20 14.22 -8.08
N SER A 499 23.36 15.24 -8.22
CA SER A 499 22.32 15.46 -7.22
C SER A 499 21.28 14.35 -7.29
N ILE A 500 20.86 13.83 -6.13
CA ILE A 500 19.80 12.83 -6.05
C ILE A 500 18.48 13.35 -6.67
N ALA A 501 18.26 14.67 -6.61
CA ALA A 501 17.15 15.31 -7.28
C ALA A 501 17.18 15.18 -8.81
N THR A 502 18.36 15.20 -9.43
CA THR A 502 18.52 14.98 -10.87
C THR A 502 18.23 13.53 -11.23
N LEU A 503 18.75 12.57 -10.47
CA LEU A 503 18.46 11.14 -10.65
C LEU A 503 16.96 10.87 -10.59
N ALA A 504 16.31 11.25 -9.49
CA ALA A 504 14.89 10.98 -9.25
C ALA A 504 13.94 11.64 -10.27
N ASN A 505 14.34 12.74 -10.90
CA ASN A 505 13.49 13.47 -11.83
C ASN A 505 13.72 13.11 -13.29
N LEU A 506 14.96 12.78 -13.67
CA LEU A 506 15.34 12.65 -15.07
C LEU A 506 15.72 11.23 -15.48
N TYR A 507 15.91 10.31 -14.53
CA TYR A 507 16.38 8.96 -14.80
C TYR A 507 15.29 7.91 -14.61
N THR A 508 15.39 6.83 -15.37
CA THR A 508 14.68 5.59 -15.10
C THR A 508 15.53 4.76 -14.14
N ILE A 509 15.13 4.74 -12.87
CA ILE A 509 15.82 4.01 -11.81
C ILE A 509 15.20 2.61 -11.68
N ILE A 510 16.04 1.58 -11.67
CA ILE A 510 15.66 0.18 -11.44
C ILE A 510 16.33 -0.30 -10.15
N GLY A 511 15.53 -0.79 -9.20
CA GLY A 511 16.03 -1.42 -7.98
C GLY A 511 16.45 -2.87 -8.21
N LEU A 512 17.65 -3.22 -7.74
CA LEU A 512 18.24 -4.56 -7.81
C LEU A 512 17.93 -5.40 -6.55
#